data_AF-A0A699ZRA0-F1
#
_entry.id   AF-A0A699ZRA0-F1
#
_cell.length_a   1.000
_cell.length_b   1.000
_cell.length_c   1.000
_cell.angle_alpha   90.00
_cell.angle_beta   90.00
_cell.angle_gamma   90.00
#
_symmetry.space_group_name_H-M   'P 1'
#
loop_
_entity.id
_entity.type
_entity.pdbx_description
1 polymer ?
#
loop_
_entity_poly.entity_id
_entity_poly.type
_entity_poly.pdbx_seq_one_letter_code
_entity_poly.pdbx_strand_id
1 'polypeptide(L)'
;MAQWKLTKGQVKHDSGLNNAHRNTERWLAPIKPHLQHLAAASSAGTSLVANPKHITVTLATWDAVWEVYLDPNWARQRLRLYGAQDRALEQFFKKLEEDMAEVSMERHGRAKQLVVFFAL
;
A
#
# COMPACT_ATOMS: atom_id res chain seq x y z
N MET A 1 -24.52 8.84 15.13
CA MET A 1 -24.32 9.23 13.72
C MET A 1 -23.31 8.28 13.14
N ALA A 2 -23.56 7.67 11.99
CA ALA A 2 -22.53 6.90 11.29
C ALA A 2 -21.30 7.80 11.06
N GLN A 3 -20.09 7.25 11.15
CA GLN A 3 -18.84 7.99 11.00
C GLN A 3 -18.28 7.76 9.59
N TRP A 4 -18.65 8.66 8.68
CA TRP A 4 -18.39 8.63 7.23
C TRP A 4 -16.94 8.98 6.85
N LYS A 5 -16.00 8.82 7.79
CA LYS A 5 -14.63 9.32 7.63
C LYS A 5 -13.69 8.17 7.31
N LEU A 6 -13.13 8.19 6.10
CA LEU A 6 -12.01 7.32 5.73
C LEU A 6 -10.69 7.99 6.11
N THR A 7 -9.85 7.28 6.86
CA THR A 7 -8.52 7.76 7.25
C THR A 7 -7.42 7.20 6.35
N LYS A 8 -6.30 7.91 6.25
CA LYS A 8 -5.10 7.42 5.55
C LYS A 8 -4.61 6.07 6.11
N GLY A 9 -4.79 5.85 7.42
CA GLY A 9 -4.44 4.59 8.07
C GLY A 9 -5.29 3.41 7.58
N GLN A 10 -6.61 3.60 7.47
CA GLN A 10 -7.53 2.60 6.92
C GLN A 10 -7.22 2.32 5.45
N VAL A 11 -7.02 3.35 4.62
CA VAL A 11 -6.66 3.14 3.20
C VAL A 11 -5.41 2.27 3.08
N LYS A 12 -4.36 2.54 3.87
CA LYS A 12 -3.13 1.73 3.85
C LYS A 12 -3.32 0.30 4.34
N HIS A 13 -4.22 0.09 5.29
CA HIS A 13 -4.55 -1.23 5.79
C HIS A 13 -5.34 -2.03 4.74
N ASP A 14 -6.44 -1.45 4.25
CA ASP A 14 -7.41 -2.12 3.37
C ASP A 14 -6.85 -2.35 1.96
N SER A 15 -5.98 -1.46 1.48
CA SER A 15 -5.21 -1.68 0.23
C SER A 15 -4.09 -2.71 0.38
N GLY A 16 -3.82 -3.23 1.58
CA GLY A 16 -2.72 -4.16 1.85
C GLY A 16 -1.33 -3.53 1.79
N LEU A 17 -1.21 -2.19 1.69
CA LEU A 17 0.08 -1.49 1.65
C LEU A 17 0.92 -1.73 2.91
N ASN A 18 0.30 -1.82 4.08
CA ASN A 18 1.01 -2.12 5.32
C ASN A 18 1.65 -3.52 5.28
N ASN A 19 0.94 -4.52 4.75
CA ASN A 19 1.47 -5.87 4.60
C ASN A 19 2.57 -5.93 3.54
N ALA A 20 2.37 -5.24 2.42
CA ALA A 20 3.39 -5.13 1.40
C ALA A 20 4.68 -4.49 1.91
N HIS A 21 4.58 -3.43 2.72
CA HIS A 21 5.73 -2.81 3.37
C HIS A 21 6.49 -3.80 4.24
N ARG A 22 5.79 -4.52 5.13
CA ARG A 22 6.40 -5.54 6.00
C ARG A 22 7.05 -6.67 5.21
N ASN A 23 6.41 -7.13 4.14
CA ASN A 23 6.98 -8.15 3.26
C ASN A 23 8.25 -7.66 2.58
N THR A 24 8.24 -6.42 2.09
CA THR A 24 9.41 -5.77 1.51
C THR A 24 10.56 -5.71 2.52
N GLU A 25 10.29 -5.26 3.75
CA GLU A 25 11.31 -5.23 4.81
C GLU A 25 11.86 -6.63 5.11
N ARG A 26 10.99 -7.64 5.18
CA ARG A 26 11.38 -9.04 5.41
C ARG A 26 12.25 -9.58 4.27
N TRP A 27 11.89 -9.32 3.02
CA TRP A 27 12.63 -9.78 1.85
C TRP A 27 13.98 -9.08 1.68
N LEU A 28 14.05 -7.80 2.05
CA LEU A 28 15.31 -7.04 1.98
C LEU A 28 16.24 -7.31 3.18
N ALA A 29 15.73 -7.87 4.28
CA ALA A 29 16.53 -8.07 5.49
C ALA A 29 17.85 -8.84 5.26
N PRO A 30 17.88 -9.97 4.52
CA PRO A 30 19.11 -10.72 4.27
C PRO A 30 20.14 -9.95 3.43
N ILE A 31 19.67 -9.09 2.52
CA ILE A 31 20.55 -8.33 1.61
C ILE A 31 20.83 -6.90 2.10
N LYS A 32 20.27 -6.49 3.24
CA LYS A 32 20.47 -5.15 3.79
C LYS A 32 21.96 -4.77 3.95
N PRO A 33 22.86 -5.65 4.43
CA PRO A 33 24.29 -5.34 4.49
C PRO A 33 24.91 -5.12 3.10
N HIS A 34 24.51 -5.93 2.11
CA HIS A 34 24.96 -5.81 0.72
C HIS A 34 24.53 -4.47 0.12
N LEU A 35 23.28 -4.04 0.37
CA LEU A 35 22.77 -2.73 -0.05
C LEU A 35 23.52 -1.57 0.62
N GLN A 36 23.88 -1.69 1.90
CA GLN A 36 24.69 -0.70 2.60
C GLN A 36 26.11 -0.61 2.04
N HIS A 37 26.74 -1.75 1.72
CA HIS A 37 28.05 -1.78 1.08
C HIS A 37 28.03 -1.15 -0.31
N LEU A 38 27.00 -1.45 -1.12
CA LEU A 38 26.78 -0.81 -2.41
C LEU A 38 26.60 0.70 -2.26
N ALA A 39 25.76 1.16 -1.33
CA ALA A 39 25.56 2.58 -1.07
C ALA A 39 26.84 3.30 -0.64
N ALA A 40 27.66 2.67 0.23
CA ALA A 40 28.94 3.22 0.66
C ALA A 40 29.99 3.25 -0.47
N ALA A 41 29.87 2.37 -1.46
CA ALA A 41 30.72 2.36 -2.65
C ALA A 41 30.21 3.28 -3.76
N SER A 42 28.94 3.70 -3.71
CA SER A 42 28.26 4.56 -4.68
C SER A 42 28.70 6.02 -4.59
N SER A 43 29.98 6.26 -4.92
CA SER A 43 30.46 7.55 -5.44
C SER A 43 30.54 7.52 -6.98
N ALA A 44 29.83 6.57 -7.61
CA ALA A 44 29.82 6.39 -9.05
C ALA A 44 29.43 7.70 -9.75
N GLY A 45 30.39 8.32 -10.42
CA GLY A 45 30.25 9.59 -11.12
C GLY A 45 31.22 10.69 -10.66
N THR A 46 31.82 10.61 -9.46
CA THR A 46 32.65 11.70 -8.93
C THR A 46 34.16 11.44 -8.98
N SER A 47 34.61 10.21 -9.23
CA SER A 47 36.04 9.90 -9.38
C SER A 47 36.32 8.60 -10.13
N LEU A 48 37.28 8.64 -11.07
CA LEU A 48 37.79 7.47 -11.79
C LEU A 48 38.47 6.45 -10.85
N VAL A 49 39.07 6.92 -9.74
CA VAL A 49 39.73 6.07 -8.73
C VAL A 49 38.72 5.32 -7.86
N ALA A 50 37.52 5.89 -7.68
CA ALA A 50 36.46 5.24 -6.90
C ALA A 50 35.69 4.18 -7.70
N ASN A 51 35.77 4.23 -9.04
CA ASN A 51 35.06 3.33 -9.94
C ASN A 51 35.45 1.85 -9.79
N PRO A 52 36.75 1.46 -9.68
CA PRO A 52 37.14 0.07 -9.43
C PRO A 52 36.54 -0.49 -8.13
N LYS A 53 36.55 0.30 -7.05
CA LYS A 53 35.97 -0.12 -5.76
C LYS A 53 34.46 -0.38 -5.89
N HIS A 54 33.75 0.48 -6.60
CA HIS A 54 32.32 0.30 -6.89
C HIS A 54 32.05 -0.97 -7.73
N ILE A 55 32.85 -1.22 -8.78
CA ILE A 55 32.73 -2.43 -9.61
C ILE A 55 32.97 -3.69 -8.78
N THR A 56 34.02 -3.73 -7.96
CA THR A 56 34.33 -4.90 -7.11
C THR A 56 33.21 -5.18 -6.11
N VAL A 57 32.68 -4.15 -5.45
CA VAL A 57 31.55 -4.30 -4.51
C VAL A 57 30.30 -4.75 -5.24
N THR A 58 30.03 -4.23 -6.44
CA THR A 58 28.89 -4.66 -7.28
C THR A 58 28.99 -6.12 -7.65
N LEU A 59 30.13 -6.57 -8.19
CA LEU A 59 30.33 -7.97 -8.56
C LEU A 59 30.22 -8.91 -7.36
N ALA A 60 30.80 -8.54 -6.21
CA ALA A 60 30.77 -9.36 -5.00
C ALA A 60 29.37 -9.47 -4.37
N THR A 61 28.46 -8.54 -4.66
CA THR A 61 27.10 -8.49 -4.08
C THR A 61 26.02 -8.89 -5.08
N TRP A 62 26.37 -9.02 -6.37
CA TRP A 62 25.44 -9.16 -7.49
C TRP A 62 24.49 -10.34 -7.31
N ASP A 63 25.03 -11.54 -7.08
CA ASP A 63 24.22 -12.76 -6.97
C ASP A 63 23.25 -12.68 -5.79
N ALA A 64 23.75 -12.31 -4.61
CA ALA A 64 22.92 -12.18 -3.41
C ALA A 64 21.78 -11.17 -3.56
N VAL A 65 22.06 -10.04 -4.24
CA VAL A 65 21.05 -8.99 -4.48
C VAL A 65 20.03 -9.43 -5.53
N TRP A 66 20.45 -10.07 -6.63
CA TRP A 66 19.54 -10.49 -7.69
C TRP A 66 18.66 -11.68 -7.31
N GLU A 67 19.14 -12.61 -6.49
CA GLU A 67 18.30 -13.70 -5.94
C GLU A 67 17.04 -13.16 -5.25
N VAL A 68 17.16 -12.05 -4.50
CA VAL A 68 16.00 -11.42 -3.84
C VAL A 68 15.13 -10.66 -4.85
N TYR A 69 15.73 -9.92 -5.80
CA TYR A 69 14.95 -9.14 -6.77
C TYR A 69 14.20 -9.97 -7.79
N LEU A 70 14.71 -11.16 -8.12
CA LEU A 70 14.08 -12.09 -9.05
C LEU A 70 13.03 -12.99 -8.38
N ASP A 71 12.81 -12.87 -7.06
CA ASP A 71 11.79 -13.64 -6.37
C ASP A 71 10.41 -13.38 -7.02
N PRO A 72 9.73 -14.41 -7.53
CA PRO A 72 8.44 -14.25 -8.19
C PRO A 72 7.33 -13.74 -7.25
N ASN A 73 7.49 -13.89 -5.92
CA ASN A 73 6.62 -13.27 -4.93
C ASN A 73 6.68 -11.74 -4.99
N TRP A 74 7.86 -11.17 -5.29
CA TRP A 74 8.03 -9.72 -5.42
C TRP A 74 7.21 -9.18 -6.59
N ALA A 75 7.35 -9.81 -7.77
CA ALA A 75 6.58 -9.44 -8.96
C ALA A 75 5.07 -9.55 -8.72
N ARG A 76 4.61 -10.64 -8.09
CA ARG A 76 3.20 -10.84 -7.72
C ARG A 76 2.70 -9.77 -6.75
N GLN A 77 3.47 -9.44 -5.72
CA GLN A 77 3.10 -8.39 -4.77
C GLN A 77 2.98 -7.03 -5.47
N ARG A 78 3.93 -6.69 -6.34
CA ARG A 78 3.91 -5.43 -7.10
C ARG A 78 2.69 -5.34 -8.02
N LEU A 79 2.33 -6.43 -8.69
CA LEU A 79 1.12 -6.51 -9.50
C LEU A 79 -0.15 -6.32 -8.65
N ARG A 80 -0.23 -6.99 -7.48
CA ARG A 80 -1.36 -6.82 -6.55
C ARG A 80 -1.49 -5.40 -6.00
N LEU A 81 -0.39 -4.68 -5.83
CA LEU A 81 -0.42 -3.29 -5.37
C LEU A 81 -0.93 -2.31 -6.41
N TYR A 82 -0.88 -2.68 -7.69
CA TYR A 82 -1.44 -1.85 -8.76
C TYR A 82 -2.96 -1.72 -8.57
N GLY A 83 -3.44 -0.47 -8.48
CA GLY A 83 -4.85 -0.16 -8.19
C GLY A 83 -5.34 -0.58 -6.80
N ALA A 84 -4.46 -0.91 -5.86
CA ALA A 84 -4.89 -1.39 -4.54
C ALA A 84 -5.55 -0.31 -3.68
N GLN A 85 -5.10 0.94 -3.81
CA GLN A 85 -5.78 2.07 -3.17
C GLN A 85 -7.14 2.34 -3.80
N ASP A 86 -7.23 2.27 -5.14
CA ASP A 86 -8.49 2.48 -5.86
C ASP A 86 -9.54 1.47 -5.44
N ARG A 87 -9.18 0.18 -5.36
CA ARG A 87 -10.07 -0.87 -4.83
C ARG A 87 -10.49 -0.62 -3.37
N ALA A 88 -9.59 -0.10 -2.53
CA ALA A 88 -9.93 0.25 -1.15
C ALA A 88 -10.91 1.43 -1.08
N LEU A 89 -10.76 2.41 -1.98
CA LEU A 89 -11.70 3.52 -2.11
C LEU A 89 -13.06 3.06 -2.65
N GLU A 90 -13.08 2.21 -3.67
CA GLU A 90 -14.31 1.61 -4.21
C GLU A 90 -15.09 0.86 -3.12
N GLN A 91 -14.42 0.07 -2.30
CA GLN A 91 -15.05 -0.63 -1.17
C GLN A 91 -15.63 0.35 -0.15
N PHE A 92 -14.92 1.43 0.15
CA PHE A 92 -15.43 2.46 1.05
C PHE A 92 -16.67 3.15 0.47
N PHE A 93 -16.65 3.55 -0.82
CA PHE A 93 -17.79 4.20 -1.46
C PHE A 93 -19.02 3.29 -1.56
N LYS A 94 -18.81 2.00 -1.86
CA LYS A 94 -19.90 1.02 -1.87
C LYS A 94 -20.58 0.93 -0.50
N LYS A 95 -19.79 0.83 0.58
CA LYS A 95 -20.32 0.82 1.94
C LYS A 95 -21.04 2.14 2.29
N LEU A 96 -20.47 3.26 1.85
CA LEU A 96 -21.05 4.57 2.05
C LEU A 96 -22.43 4.70 1.38
N GLU A 97 -22.57 4.17 0.17
CA GLU A 97 -23.84 4.14 -0.56
C GLU A 97 -24.89 3.28 0.15
N GLU A 98 -24.50 2.10 0.63
CA GLU A 98 -25.35 1.20 1.43
C GLU A 98 -25.84 1.90 2.71
N ASP A 99 -24.92 2.54 3.46
CA ASP A 99 -25.24 3.31 4.67
C ASP A 99 -26.20 4.50 4.36
N MET A 100 -26.04 5.17 3.21
CA MET A 100 -26.95 6.26 2.79
C MET A 100 -28.35 5.75 2.49
N ALA A 101 -28.45 4.60 1.82
CA ALA A 101 -29.73 4.00 1.48
C ALA A 101 -30.52 3.65 2.74
N GLU A 102 -29.86 3.07 3.75
CA GLU A 102 -30.48 2.75 5.04
C GLU A 102 -30.98 4.00 5.76
N VAL A 103 -30.13 5.02 5.91
CA VAL A 103 -30.51 6.29 6.55
C VAL A 103 -31.66 6.98 5.81
N SER A 104 -31.67 6.91 4.48
CA SER A 104 -32.75 7.46 3.66
C SER A 104 -34.08 6.74 3.94
N MET A 105 -34.09 5.40 3.95
CA MET A 105 -35.31 4.62 4.24
C MET A 105 -35.85 4.92 5.63
N GLU A 106 -34.99 5.00 6.64
CA GLU A 106 -35.40 5.28 8.02
C GLU A 106 -36.03 6.67 8.15
N ARG A 107 -35.42 7.69 7.52
CA ARG A 107 -35.96 9.06 7.53
C ARG A 107 -37.28 9.17 6.78
N HIS A 108 -37.40 8.52 5.62
CA HIS A 108 -38.66 8.50 4.87
C HIS A 108 -39.76 7.75 5.62
N GLY A 109 -39.44 6.66 6.31
CA GLY A 109 -40.37 5.94 7.18
C GLY A 109 -40.89 6.81 8.32
N ARG A 110 -39.98 7.51 9.02
CA ARG A 110 -40.36 8.48 10.07
C ARG A 110 -41.22 9.62 9.53
N ALA A 111 -40.89 10.18 8.37
CA ALA A 111 -41.69 11.23 7.73
C ALA A 111 -43.12 10.77 7.41
N LYS A 112 -43.29 9.54 6.90
CA LYS A 112 -44.61 8.96 6.64
C LYS A 112 -45.45 8.82 7.92
N GLN A 113 -44.86 8.38 9.04
CA GLN A 113 -45.57 8.31 10.32
C GLN A 113 -46.03 9.69 10.81
N LEU A 114 -45.20 10.72 10.66
CA LEU A 114 -45.55 12.08 11.03
C LEU A 114 -46.69 12.64 10.15
N VAL A 115 -46.66 12.41 8.84
CA VAL A 115 -47.76 12.81 7.93
C VAL A 115 -49.08 12.15 8.34
N VAL A 116 -49.07 10.86 8.69
CA VAL A 116 -50.28 10.17 9.18
C VAL A 116 -50.77 10.78 10.50
N PHE A 117 -49.86 11.15 11.40
CA PHE A 117 -50.21 11.73 12.71
C PHE A 117 -50.80 13.14 12.63
N PHE A 118 -50.34 13.98 11.69
CA PHE A 118 -50.82 15.35 11.50
C PHE A 118 -52.00 15.48 10.52
N ALA A 119 -52.36 14.40 9.81
CA ALA A 119 -53.51 14.35 8.90
C ALA A 119 -54.78 13.73 9.54
N LEU A 120 -54.72 13.41 10.83
CA LEU A 120 -55.83 13.05 11.72
C LEU A 120 -56.19 14.24 12.61
#